data_AF-A0A654IPA0-F1
#
_entry.id   AF-A0A654IPA0-F1
#
_cell.length_a   1.000
_cell.length_b   1.000
_cell.length_c   1.000
_cell.angle_alpha   90.00
_cell.angle_beta   90.00
_cell.angle_gamma   90.00
#
_symmetry.space_group_name_H-M   'P 1'
#
loop_
_entity.id
_entity.type
_entity.pdbx_description
1 polymer ?
#
loop_
_entity_poly.entity_id
_entity_poly.type
_entity_poly.pdbx_seq_one_letter_code
_entity_poly.pdbx_strand_id
1 'polypeptide(L)'
;MSNLFLMLKQGLKWILKFKLQLIIIIFLTFIASSILTISFTTNKRLKTTYDQIVNNSKIKKFDSTYQIVVGNKAKPENGDPLFVPIFDFIDKQFTGFNDDGFNNFNLYFNKFYGSETLLTKVIQSDEFKKIWTDNKNKNLFLKDQKDEEVSKTQENFDFNINDLLFSTMVDLLTKNDKTISNTVISKYTKTNPNWYKHFLKDNKPYTWLEFLKNKELINKLEKQHPEELKTYYYSYYAFESFSQYLFKTIRTFIRHDKWEKHKDNIAKIVYEFLFGIKFDDNLTYDLRNKYITSDQNKYTTHFNKTVSKTEFDKMMFLNQNKEDSFYNDIIEKGFKGILRPLIVYTNQENNNVNIEKVLQYSETNELRGFLSGSNVYTQDVEKLPEIFKNNEFVDLLVLNTNPFLNISNKASGFFTNNTDISKSTTTDFMITAAFLTHHKLVASANGYDLYIRPEVIFNDPITKKTFRIVNISDQNHTNYLVLNGNNSINASQVTISRQFAKANKIKIGSSLNLGQAVGLVVSGYAVDTYSFFPTSDPNVPLPKSDSGGLIYANNKTINQIIGQQTDPSNNDQTTIYNFFLIKKIRMLI
;
A
#
# COMPACT_ATOMS: atom_id res chain seq x y z
N MET A 1 41.73 -33.16 63.11
CA MET A 1 41.03 -31.87 63.33
C MET A 1 41.87 -30.79 64.01
N SER A 2 42.91 -31.11 64.81
CA SER A 2 43.76 -30.10 65.51
C SER A 2 44.60 -29.19 64.58
N ASN A 3 45.18 -29.75 63.50
CA ASN A 3 46.05 -28.99 62.58
C ASN A 3 45.32 -27.97 61.70
N LEU A 4 44.08 -28.26 61.28
CA LEU A 4 43.29 -27.32 60.47
C LEU A 4 42.91 -26.09 61.29
N PHE A 5 42.55 -26.29 62.56
CA PHE A 5 42.24 -25.22 63.51
C PHE A 5 43.47 -24.37 63.83
N LEU A 6 44.64 -24.98 63.99
CA LEU A 6 45.90 -24.26 64.21
C LEU A 6 46.32 -23.44 62.98
N MET A 7 46.17 -23.97 61.76
CA MET A 7 46.41 -23.23 60.51
C MET A 7 45.42 -22.08 60.34
N LEU A 8 44.13 -22.28 60.64
CA LEU A 8 43.12 -21.23 60.56
C LEU A 8 43.39 -20.13 61.59
N LYS A 9 43.77 -20.52 62.82
CA LYS A 9 44.14 -19.61 63.91
C LYS A 9 45.41 -18.82 63.60
N GLN A 10 46.44 -19.45 63.03
CA GLN A 10 47.66 -18.77 62.61
C GLN A 10 47.42 -17.85 61.40
N GLY A 11 46.63 -18.29 60.42
CA GLY A 11 46.21 -17.46 59.28
C GLY A 11 45.45 -16.21 59.72
N LEU A 12 44.44 -16.36 60.60
CA LEU A 12 43.71 -15.23 61.19
C LEU A 12 44.61 -14.28 61.98
N LYS A 13 45.56 -14.80 62.76
CA LYS A 13 46.50 -13.98 63.55
C LYS A 13 47.47 -13.19 62.66
N TRP A 14 47.89 -13.76 61.53
CA TRP A 14 48.75 -13.09 60.55
C TRP A 14 47.98 -12.02 59.77
N ILE A 15 46.76 -12.33 59.35
CA ILE A 15 45.85 -11.42 58.64
C ILE A 15 45.48 -10.19 59.51
N LEU A 16 45.25 -10.37 60.81
CA LEU A 16 44.99 -9.29 61.76
C LEU A 16 46.20 -8.38 62.04
N LYS A 17 47.43 -8.86 61.77
CA LYS A 17 48.67 -8.08 61.95
C LYS A 17 48.82 -7.03 60.84
N PHE A 18 48.26 -7.29 59.65
CA PHE A 18 48.22 -6.36 58.52
C PHE A 18 46.85 -5.67 58.42
N LYS A 19 46.49 -4.89 59.45
CA LYS A 19 45.18 -4.23 59.60
C LYS A 19 44.69 -3.55 58.31
N LEU A 20 45.58 -2.86 57.58
CA LEU A 20 45.23 -2.20 56.32
C LEU A 20 44.96 -3.20 55.18
N GLN A 21 45.78 -4.25 55.03
CA GLN A 21 45.59 -5.27 53.99
C GLN A 21 44.32 -6.10 54.23
N LEU A 22 43.98 -6.38 55.49
CA LEU A 22 42.71 -7.03 55.85
C LEU A 22 41.50 -6.16 55.48
N ILE A 23 41.55 -4.85 55.78
CA ILE A 23 40.49 -3.91 55.38
C ILE A 23 40.35 -3.85 53.86
N ILE A 24 41.48 -3.81 53.12
CA ILE A 24 41.50 -3.83 51.65
C ILE A 24 40.88 -5.11 51.11
N ILE A 25 41.24 -6.29 51.64
CA ILE A 25 40.69 -7.58 51.22
C ILE A 25 39.18 -7.65 51.49
N ILE A 26 38.72 -7.20 52.67
CA ILE A 26 37.30 -7.15 53.01
C ILE A 26 36.56 -6.22 52.04
N PHE A 27 37.12 -5.05 51.72
CA PHE A 27 36.51 -4.08 50.82
C PHE A 27 36.47 -4.59 49.37
N LEU A 28 37.55 -5.21 48.87
CA LEU A 28 37.57 -5.84 47.55
C LEU A 28 36.60 -7.01 47.45
N THR A 29 36.50 -7.84 48.49
CA THR A 29 35.55 -8.96 48.54
C THR A 29 34.12 -8.44 48.60
N PHE A 30 33.87 -7.36 49.34
CA PHE A 30 32.57 -6.69 49.39
C PHE A 30 32.19 -6.08 48.03
N ILE A 31 33.11 -5.39 47.35
CA ILE A 31 32.87 -4.86 46.00
C ILE A 31 32.62 -6.00 45.01
N ALA A 32 33.46 -7.04 45.01
CA ALA A 32 33.34 -8.16 44.10
C ALA A 32 32.01 -8.91 44.30
N SER A 33 31.64 -9.20 45.56
CA SER A 33 30.36 -9.84 45.88
C SER A 33 29.18 -8.93 45.59
N SER A 34 29.30 -7.62 45.79
CA SER A 34 28.27 -6.64 45.45
C SER A 34 28.06 -6.55 43.94
N ILE A 35 29.12 -6.40 43.15
CA ILE A 35 29.08 -6.39 41.68
C ILE A 35 28.46 -7.70 41.19
N LEU A 36 28.94 -8.85 41.69
CA LEU A 36 28.44 -10.15 41.30
C LEU A 36 26.95 -10.32 41.62
N THR A 37 26.52 -9.90 42.81
CA THR A 37 25.11 -9.97 43.25
C THR A 37 24.23 -9.04 42.40
N ILE A 38 24.69 -7.81 42.14
CA ILE A 38 23.99 -6.85 41.28
C ILE A 38 23.88 -7.40 39.85
N SER A 39 24.97 -7.92 39.29
CA SER A 39 25.00 -8.52 37.95
C SER A 39 24.09 -9.75 37.84
N PHE A 40 24.14 -10.68 38.79
CA PHE A 40 23.23 -11.84 38.79
C PHE A 40 21.77 -11.45 38.94
N THR A 41 21.47 -10.53 39.86
CA THR A 41 20.09 -10.07 40.09
C THR A 41 19.56 -9.34 38.86
N THR A 42 20.39 -8.51 38.23
CA THR A 42 20.05 -7.78 37.01
C THR A 42 19.85 -8.74 35.84
N ASN A 43 20.76 -9.69 35.62
CA ASN A 43 20.64 -10.69 34.56
C ASN A 43 19.42 -11.59 34.74
N LYS A 44 19.16 -12.05 35.97
CA LYS A 44 17.96 -12.84 36.28
C LYS A 44 16.70 -12.03 35.97
N ARG A 45 16.65 -10.76 36.40
CA ARG A 45 15.50 -9.87 36.16
C ARG A 45 15.31 -9.61 34.66
N LEU A 46 16.38 -9.27 33.93
CA LEU A 46 16.35 -9.04 32.48
C LEU A 46 15.88 -10.29 31.74
N LYS A 47 16.42 -11.46 32.09
CA LYS A 47 16.01 -12.75 31.50
C LYS A 47 14.54 -13.04 31.78
N THR A 48 14.09 -12.93 33.03
CA THR A 48 12.68 -13.14 33.37
C THR A 48 11.76 -12.16 32.62
N THR A 49 12.13 -10.89 32.54
CA THR A 49 11.36 -9.88 31.81
C THR A 49 11.35 -10.14 30.29
N TYR A 50 12.48 -10.55 29.72
CA TYR A 50 12.57 -10.98 28.32
C TYR A 50 11.73 -12.23 28.04
N ASP A 51 11.78 -13.25 28.90
CA ASP A 51 10.97 -14.47 28.76
C ASP A 51 9.47 -14.18 28.92
N GLN A 52 9.11 -13.21 29.77
CA GLN A 52 7.71 -12.79 29.93
C GLN A 52 7.18 -12.01 28.71
N ILE A 53 7.99 -11.11 28.13
CA ILE A 53 7.55 -10.16 27.09
C ILE A 53 7.82 -10.64 25.67
N VAL A 54 8.99 -11.23 25.43
CA VAL A 54 9.50 -11.57 24.09
C VAL A 54 9.48 -13.07 23.84
N ASN A 55 10.06 -13.86 24.75
CA ASN A 55 10.20 -15.31 24.59
C ASN A 55 9.06 -16.08 25.28
N ASN A 56 7.83 -15.63 25.02
CA ASN A 56 6.60 -16.24 25.51
C ASN A 56 5.93 -17.05 24.40
N SER A 57 5.44 -18.26 24.71
CA SER A 57 4.75 -19.16 23.78
C SER A 57 3.47 -18.58 23.16
N LYS A 58 2.92 -17.50 23.72
CA LYS A 58 1.76 -16.79 23.16
C LYS A 58 2.07 -16.02 21.87
N ILE A 59 3.34 -15.74 21.57
CA ILE A 59 3.73 -14.89 20.44
C ILE A 59 4.43 -15.73 19.38
N LYS A 60 3.92 -15.71 18.15
CA LYS A 60 4.58 -16.37 17.03
C LYS A 60 5.83 -15.59 16.64
N LYS A 61 6.93 -16.31 16.40
CA LYS A 61 8.13 -15.73 15.78
C LYS A 61 7.80 -15.37 14.34
N PHE A 62 8.20 -14.18 13.90
CA PHE A 62 8.15 -13.79 12.50
C PHE A 62 9.37 -14.35 11.76
N ASP A 63 9.20 -14.68 10.49
CA ASP A 63 10.26 -15.17 9.59
C ASP A 63 11.01 -14.02 8.93
N SER A 64 10.31 -12.91 8.66
CA SER A 64 10.89 -11.74 8.02
C SER A 64 10.18 -10.47 8.47
N THR A 65 10.90 -9.36 8.43
CA THR A 65 10.35 -8.02 8.66
C THR A 65 10.93 -7.02 7.69
N TYR A 66 10.12 -6.05 7.30
CA TYR A 66 10.58 -4.87 6.57
C TYR A 66 9.79 -3.66 7.04
N GLN A 67 10.33 -2.49 6.73
CA GLN A 67 9.78 -1.22 7.18
C GLN A 67 9.48 -0.34 5.97
N ILE A 68 8.37 0.39 6.03
CA ILE A 68 8.09 1.46 5.09
C ILE A 68 7.90 2.75 5.87
N VAL A 69 8.64 3.77 5.48
CA VAL A 69 8.57 5.12 6.07
C VAL A 69 7.76 6.00 5.14
N VAL A 70 6.76 6.67 5.71
CA VAL A 70 5.86 7.57 5.00
C VAL A 70 5.81 8.88 5.78
N GLY A 71 5.91 10.01 5.06
CA GLY A 71 6.01 11.32 5.72
C GLY A 71 6.36 12.42 4.73
N ASN A 72 6.13 13.67 5.11
CA ASN A 72 6.74 14.82 4.42
C ASN A 72 8.29 14.77 4.48
N LYS A 73 8.85 13.98 5.40
CA LYS A 73 10.29 13.70 5.53
C LYS A 73 10.72 12.33 4.98
N ALA A 74 9.79 11.52 4.46
CA ALA A 74 10.17 10.27 3.82
C ALA A 74 10.90 10.60 2.51
N LYS A 75 12.09 10.01 2.33
CA LYS A 75 12.84 10.10 1.08
C LYS A 75 12.66 8.77 0.37
N PRO A 76 11.85 8.71 -0.70
CA PRO A 76 11.73 7.47 -1.45
C PRO A 76 13.09 7.07 -2.01
N GLU A 77 13.46 5.81 -1.83
CA GLU A 77 14.74 5.26 -2.29
C GLU A 77 14.60 4.65 -3.69
N ASN A 78 15.70 4.62 -4.44
CA ASN A 78 15.75 3.91 -5.71
C ASN A 78 15.56 2.41 -5.46
N GLY A 79 14.37 1.88 -5.78
CA GLY A 79 14.01 0.48 -5.54
C GLY A 79 12.75 0.30 -4.69
N ASP A 80 12.15 1.38 -4.18
CA ASP A 80 10.88 1.31 -3.46
C ASP A 80 9.80 0.58 -4.29
N PRO A 81 8.98 -0.27 -3.64
CA PRO A 81 8.02 -1.11 -4.35
C PRO A 81 6.99 -0.24 -5.08
N LEU A 82 6.90 -0.45 -6.39
CA LEU A 82 5.87 0.15 -7.23
C LEU A 82 4.50 -0.44 -6.82
N PHE A 83 3.61 0.40 -6.30
CA PHE A 83 2.22 0.03 -6.04
C PHE A 83 1.34 0.33 -7.26
N VAL A 84 0.87 -0.73 -7.93
CA VAL A 84 -0.10 -0.68 -9.03
C VAL A 84 -1.12 -1.80 -8.77
N PRO A 85 -2.30 -1.50 -8.21
CA PRO A 85 -3.24 -2.50 -7.69
C PRO A 85 -3.68 -3.56 -8.70
N ILE A 86 -3.83 -3.17 -9.97
CA ILE A 86 -4.29 -4.09 -11.03
C ILE A 86 -3.36 -5.30 -11.20
N PHE A 87 -2.08 -5.19 -10.84
CA PHE A 87 -1.13 -6.32 -10.90
C PHE A 87 -1.40 -7.45 -9.90
N ASP A 88 -2.31 -7.27 -8.95
CA ASP A 88 -2.78 -8.40 -8.14
C ASP A 88 -3.74 -9.31 -8.91
N PHE A 89 -4.31 -8.82 -10.00
CA PHE A 89 -5.35 -9.47 -10.82
C PHE A 89 -4.86 -9.90 -12.19
N ILE A 90 -3.67 -9.44 -12.60
CA ILE A 90 -3.03 -9.77 -13.88
C ILE A 90 -1.52 -9.85 -13.74
N ASP A 91 -0.88 -10.60 -14.63
CA ASP A 91 0.58 -10.70 -14.65
C ASP A 91 1.22 -9.40 -15.15
N LYS A 92 2.22 -8.90 -14.41
CA LYS A 92 3.02 -7.73 -14.80
C LYS A 92 3.78 -8.03 -16.09
N GLN A 93 3.61 -7.17 -17.09
CA GLN A 93 4.36 -7.19 -18.34
C GLN A 93 5.36 -6.03 -18.38
N PHE A 94 6.48 -6.20 -19.08
CA PHE A 94 7.53 -5.20 -19.20
C PHE A 94 7.55 -4.57 -20.61
N THR A 95 8.17 -3.38 -20.77
CA THR A 95 8.31 -2.74 -22.09
C THR A 95 9.52 -1.78 -22.19
N GLY A 96 10.50 -2.07 -23.03
CA GLY A 96 11.68 -1.22 -23.27
C GLY A 96 12.98 -2.00 -23.22
N PHE A 97 14.04 -1.41 -22.65
CA PHE A 97 15.30 -2.12 -22.43
C PHE A 97 15.15 -3.18 -21.36
N ASN A 98 15.81 -4.32 -21.57
CA ASN A 98 15.81 -5.45 -20.61
C ASN A 98 16.36 -5.07 -19.22
N ASP A 99 17.12 -3.97 -19.10
CA ASP A 99 17.78 -3.52 -17.87
C ASP A 99 17.15 -2.26 -17.24
N ASP A 100 16.08 -1.70 -17.80
CA ASP A 100 15.45 -0.49 -17.24
C ASP A 100 14.64 -0.84 -15.99
N GLY A 101 14.92 -0.13 -14.89
CA GLY A 101 14.48 -0.43 -13.52
C GLY A 101 12.96 -0.51 -13.25
N PHE A 102 12.60 -0.60 -11.97
CA PHE A 102 11.28 -1.03 -11.45
C PHE A 102 10.02 -0.34 -12.03
N ASN A 103 10.14 0.87 -12.59
CA ASN A 103 9.05 1.62 -13.23
C ASN A 103 8.75 1.18 -14.67
N ASN A 104 9.51 0.24 -15.23
CA ASN A 104 9.26 -0.32 -16.53
C ASN A 104 8.12 -1.36 -16.47
N PHE A 105 6.91 -0.98 -16.90
CA PHE A 105 5.80 -1.91 -17.03
C PHE A 105 4.85 -1.52 -18.18
N ASN A 106 4.06 -2.49 -18.63
CA ASN A 106 3.01 -2.31 -19.62
C ASN A 106 1.78 -3.16 -19.26
N LEU A 107 0.62 -2.80 -19.79
CA LEU A 107 -0.58 -3.65 -19.81
C LEU A 107 -0.90 -4.00 -21.25
N TYR A 108 -1.11 -5.28 -21.52
CA TYR A 108 -1.53 -5.76 -22.83
C TYR A 108 -3.03 -6.00 -22.84
N PHE A 109 -3.71 -5.33 -23.75
CA PHE A 109 -5.13 -5.46 -24.02
C PHE A 109 -5.41 -6.39 -25.20
N ASN A 110 -4.36 -6.75 -25.94
CA ASN A 110 -4.44 -7.60 -27.11
C ASN A 110 -3.50 -8.81 -26.97
N LYS A 111 -4.04 -10.00 -27.22
CA LYS A 111 -3.31 -11.28 -27.17
C LYS A 111 -2.17 -11.41 -28.18
N PHE A 112 -2.06 -10.51 -29.17
CA PHE A 112 -0.91 -10.46 -30.06
C PHE A 112 0.42 -10.14 -29.35
N TYR A 113 0.39 -9.55 -28.16
CA TYR A 113 1.59 -9.11 -27.41
C TYR A 113 1.99 -10.05 -26.26
N GLY A 114 1.18 -11.06 -25.94
CA GLY A 114 1.46 -11.93 -24.81
C GLY A 114 0.34 -12.95 -24.56
N SER A 115 0.44 -13.65 -23.44
CA SER A 115 -0.62 -14.58 -23.00
C SER A 115 -1.93 -13.85 -22.75
N GLU A 116 -3.05 -14.55 -22.94
CA GLU A 116 -4.35 -14.05 -22.51
C GLU A 116 -4.35 -13.79 -21.00
N THR A 117 -4.86 -12.63 -20.61
CA THR A 117 -5.05 -12.17 -19.22
C THR A 117 -6.52 -11.81 -18.98
N LEU A 118 -6.88 -11.55 -17.71
CA LEU A 118 -8.19 -10.99 -17.34
C LEU A 118 -8.59 -9.80 -18.23
N LEU A 119 -7.67 -8.84 -18.43
CA LEU A 119 -7.95 -7.65 -19.26
C LEU A 119 -8.22 -8.02 -20.72
N THR A 120 -7.42 -8.90 -21.32
CA THR A 120 -7.65 -9.30 -22.71
C THR A 120 -8.97 -10.04 -22.89
N LYS A 121 -9.38 -10.87 -21.91
CA LYS A 121 -10.67 -11.59 -21.93
C LYS A 121 -11.84 -10.63 -21.83
N VAL A 122 -11.77 -9.68 -20.90
CA VAL A 122 -12.79 -8.65 -20.73
C VAL A 122 -12.92 -7.80 -21.98
N ILE A 123 -11.82 -7.24 -22.48
CA ILE A 123 -11.83 -6.31 -23.63
C ILE A 123 -12.34 -6.98 -24.90
N GLN A 124 -12.06 -8.27 -25.11
CA GLN A 124 -12.54 -9.02 -26.27
C GLN A 124 -14.01 -9.46 -26.15
N SER A 125 -14.61 -9.38 -24.97
CA SER A 125 -15.98 -9.86 -24.73
C SER A 125 -17.03 -8.96 -25.41
N ASP A 126 -18.14 -9.56 -25.83
CA ASP A 126 -19.29 -8.82 -26.36
C ASP A 126 -19.92 -7.92 -25.29
N GLU A 127 -19.86 -8.31 -24.01
CA GLU A 127 -20.34 -7.50 -22.89
C GLU A 127 -19.57 -6.18 -22.79
N PHE A 128 -18.24 -6.24 -22.87
CA PHE A 128 -17.41 -5.04 -22.86
C PHE A 128 -17.69 -4.15 -24.08
N LYS A 129 -17.83 -4.73 -25.27
CA LYS A 129 -18.19 -3.97 -26.48
C LYS A 129 -19.54 -3.26 -26.31
N LYS A 130 -20.54 -3.93 -25.72
CA LYS A 130 -21.85 -3.33 -25.43
C LYS A 130 -21.73 -2.17 -24.46
N ILE A 131 -21.02 -2.35 -23.33
CA ILE A 131 -20.76 -1.28 -22.35
C ILE A 131 -20.05 -0.10 -23.03
N TRP A 132 -19.00 -0.38 -23.81
CA TRP A 132 -18.21 0.62 -24.49
C TRP A 132 -19.02 1.50 -25.45
N THR A 133 -19.99 0.89 -26.16
CA THR A 133 -20.85 1.59 -27.14
C THR A 133 -22.24 1.94 -26.62
N ASP A 134 -22.52 1.78 -25.33
CA ASP A 134 -23.81 2.14 -24.75
C ASP A 134 -24.10 3.63 -25.05
N ASN A 135 -25.31 3.94 -25.47
CA ASN A 135 -25.72 5.31 -25.75
C ASN A 135 -25.61 6.21 -24.50
N LYS A 136 -25.75 5.65 -23.29
CA LYS A 136 -25.47 6.35 -22.03
C LYS A 136 -24.02 6.84 -21.96
N ASN A 137 -23.11 6.15 -22.65
CA ASN A 137 -21.68 6.43 -22.72
C ASN A 137 -21.27 7.37 -23.86
N LYS A 138 -22.23 7.82 -24.69
CA LYS A 138 -21.95 8.66 -25.86
C LYS A 138 -21.17 9.93 -25.50
N ASN A 139 -21.48 10.57 -24.38
CA ASN A 139 -20.86 11.83 -23.97
C ASN A 139 -19.35 11.71 -23.70
N LEU A 140 -18.83 10.51 -23.38
CA LEU A 140 -17.39 10.28 -23.23
C LEU A 140 -16.64 10.55 -24.54
N PHE A 141 -17.29 10.21 -25.65
CA PHE A 141 -16.71 10.21 -26.99
C PHE A 141 -17.06 11.48 -27.78
N LEU A 142 -17.73 12.46 -27.18
CA LEU A 142 -18.04 13.72 -27.83
C LEU A 142 -17.03 14.82 -27.44
N LYS A 143 -16.62 15.58 -28.45
CA LYS A 143 -15.84 16.81 -28.29
C LYS A 143 -16.73 17.87 -27.61
N ASP A 144 -16.14 18.72 -26.77
CA ASP A 144 -16.76 19.92 -26.16
C ASP A 144 -18.01 19.69 -25.29
N GLN A 145 -18.16 18.51 -24.67
CA GLN A 145 -19.22 18.26 -23.69
C GLN A 145 -18.98 19.01 -22.38
N LYS A 146 -20.08 19.40 -21.72
CA LYS A 146 -20.03 19.99 -20.37
C LYS A 146 -19.52 18.97 -19.37
N ASP A 147 -18.70 19.46 -18.45
CA ASP A 147 -18.05 18.64 -17.43
C ASP A 147 -19.05 17.81 -16.60
N GLU A 148 -20.20 18.38 -16.23
CA GLU A 148 -21.25 17.68 -15.48
C GLU A 148 -21.83 16.46 -16.23
N GLU A 149 -22.01 16.58 -17.55
CA GLU A 149 -22.57 15.52 -18.39
C GLU A 149 -21.55 14.40 -18.62
N VAL A 150 -20.27 14.76 -18.81
CA VAL A 150 -19.17 13.81 -18.90
C VAL A 150 -19.03 13.03 -17.59
N SER A 151 -19.14 13.73 -16.45
CA SER A 151 -19.00 13.16 -15.12
C SER A 151 -20.05 12.08 -14.81
N LYS A 152 -21.33 12.35 -15.08
CA LYS A 152 -22.42 11.35 -14.92
C LYS A 152 -22.24 10.13 -15.81
N THR A 153 -21.72 10.33 -17.01
CA THR A 153 -21.45 9.24 -17.93
C THR A 153 -20.24 8.41 -17.50
N GLN A 154 -19.19 9.07 -17.02
CA GLN A 154 -17.98 8.42 -16.53
C GLN A 154 -18.30 7.46 -15.38
N GLU A 155 -19.09 7.87 -14.39
CA GLU A 155 -19.53 7.02 -13.27
C GLU A 155 -20.13 5.68 -13.75
N ASN A 156 -21.07 5.75 -14.68
CA ASN A 156 -21.73 4.56 -15.22
C ASN A 156 -20.76 3.69 -16.02
N PHE A 157 -19.85 4.31 -16.78
CA PHE A 157 -18.83 3.59 -17.53
C PHE A 157 -17.88 2.84 -16.61
N ASP A 158 -17.38 3.49 -15.57
CA ASP A 158 -16.45 2.91 -14.60
C ASP A 158 -17.09 1.74 -13.83
N PHE A 159 -18.31 1.90 -13.29
CA PHE A 159 -19.00 0.80 -12.61
C PHE A 159 -19.27 -0.40 -13.52
N ASN A 160 -19.74 -0.17 -14.74
CA ASN A 160 -20.02 -1.28 -15.66
C ASN A 160 -18.74 -2.04 -16.03
N ILE A 161 -17.61 -1.36 -16.22
CA ILE A 161 -16.33 -2.00 -16.49
C ILE A 161 -15.84 -2.77 -15.26
N ASN A 162 -15.94 -2.19 -14.07
CA ASN A 162 -15.52 -2.83 -12.83
C ASN A 162 -16.35 -4.07 -12.50
N ASP A 163 -17.67 -3.99 -12.65
CA ASP A 163 -18.59 -5.12 -12.47
C ASP A 163 -18.24 -6.26 -13.45
N LEU A 164 -17.93 -5.92 -14.71
CA LEU A 164 -17.52 -6.90 -15.72
C LEU A 164 -16.16 -7.52 -15.40
N LEU A 165 -15.18 -6.73 -14.94
CA LEU A 165 -13.88 -7.22 -14.49
C LEU A 165 -14.04 -8.18 -13.31
N PHE A 166 -14.84 -7.82 -12.31
CA PHE A 166 -15.09 -8.66 -11.15
C PHE A 166 -15.82 -9.96 -11.54
N SER A 167 -16.84 -9.87 -12.39
CA SER A 167 -17.59 -11.03 -12.89
C SER A 167 -16.72 -11.99 -13.69
N THR A 168 -15.92 -11.44 -14.60
CA THR A 168 -14.98 -12.25 -15.39
C THR A 168 -13.91 -12.88 -14.49
N MET A 169 -13.37 -12.12 -13.52
CA MET A 169 -12.43 -12.66 -12.53
C MET A 169 -13.04 -13.85 -11.77
N VAL A 170 -14.26 -13.72 -11.25
CA VAL A 170 -14.95 -14.80 -10.51
C VAL A 170 -15.14 -16.03 -11.39
N ASP A 171 -15.53 -15.87 -12.66
CA ASP A 171 -15.68 -16.98 -13.61
C ASP A 171 -14.34 -17.70 -13.85
N LEU A 172 -13.27 -16.93 -14.11
CA LEU A 172 -11.92 -17.47 -14.33
C LEU A 172 -11.37 -18.18 -13.09
N LEU A 173 -11.59 -17.63 -11.88
CA LEU A 173 -11.20 -18.26 -10.62
C LEU A 173 -11.96 -19.57 -10.38
N THR A 174 -13.28 -19.57 -10.64
CA THR A 174 -14.14 -20.75 -10.47
C THR A 174 -13.73 -21.88 -11.41
N LYS A 175 -13.34 -21.54 -12.65
CA LYS A 175 -12.87 -22.50 -13.66
C LYS A 175 -11.40 -22.87 -13.54
N ASN A 176 -10.66 -22.24 -12.60
CA ASN A 176 -9.22 -22.37 -12.47
C ASN A 176 -8.49 -22.10 -13.80
N ASP A 177 -8.92 -21.05 -14.50
CA ASP A 177 -8.45 -20.71 -15.84
C ASP A 177 -6.97 -20.26 -15.83
N LYS A 178 -6.22 -20.66 -16.86
CA LYS A 178 -4.79 -20.35 -16.99
C LYS A 178 -4.51 -18.85 -17.04
N THR A 179 -5.43 -18.05 -17.59
CA THR A 179 -5.30 -16.59 -17.76
C THR A 179 -5.22 -15.78 -16.46
N ILE A 180 -5.64 -16.38 -15.33
CA ILE A 180 -5.52 -15.76 -14.01
C ILE A 180 -4.63 -16.59 -13.05
N SER A 181 -4.15 -17.76 -13.48
CA SER A 181 -3.55 -18.76 -12.59
C SER A 181 -2.28 -18.32 -11.84
N ASN A 182 -1.54 -17.35 -12.38
CA ASN A 182 -0.27 -16.84 -11.84
C ASN A 182 -0.40 -15.57 -10.98
N THR A 183 -1.61 -15.02 -10.88
CA THR A 183 -1.86 -13.75 -10.22
C THR A 183 -1.93 -13.90 -8.70
N VAL A 184 -1.78 -12.79 -7.98
CA VAL A 184 -1.88 -12.76 -6.51
C VAL A 184 -3.28 -13.21 -6.07
N ILE A 185 -4.34 -12.73 -6.72
CA ILE A 185 -5.71 -13.09 -6.38
C ILE A 185 -6.01 -14.58 -6.59
N SER A 186 -5.43 -15.22 -7.62
CA SER A 186 -5.58 -16.67 -7.82
C SER A 186 -4.88 -17.46 -6.71
N LYS A 187 -3.65 -17.08 -6.35
CA LYS A 187 -2.91 -17.69 -5.23
C LYS A 187 -3.62 -17.48 -3.89
N TYR A 188 -4.19 -16.29 -3.66
CA TYR A 188 -5.04 -16.01 -2.52
C TYR A 188 -6.27 -16.91 -2.48
N THR A 189 -6.95 -17.08 -3.62
CA THR A 189 -8.15 -17.93 -3.75
C THR A 189 -7.84 -19.41 -3.49
N LYS A 190 -6.65 -19.89 -3.85
CA LYS A 190 -6.19 -21.24 -3.50
C LYS A 190 -6.05 -21.44 -1.98
N THR A 191 -5.68 -20.38 -1.26
CA THR A 191 -5.52 -20.41 0.20
C THR A 191 -6.84 -20.15 0.94
N ASN A 192 -7.73 -19.37 0.32
CA ASN A 192 -9.03 -18.97 0.86
C ASN A 192 -10.11 -19.32 -0.17
N PRO A 193 -10.43 -20.61 -0.35
CA PRO A 193 -11.36 -21.03 -1.38
C PRO A 193 -12.74 -20.43 -1.10
N ASN A 194 -13.43 -20.02 -2.16
CA ASN A 194 -14.79 -19.49 -2.12
C ASN A 194 -14.98 -18.12 -1.46
N TRP A 195 -13.93 -17.36 -1.15
CA TRP A 195 -14.05 -16.01 -0.54
C TRP A 195 -15.01 -15.09 -1.31
N TYR A 196 -15.09 -15.23 -2.63
CA TYR A 196 -15.93 -14.39 -3.47
C TYR A 196 -17.41 -14.80 -3.47
N LYS A 197 -17.78 -15.99 -2.95
CA LYS A 197 -19.17 -16.50 -2.99
C LYS A 197 -20.14 -15.64 -2.18
N HIS A 198 -19.65 -14.95 -1.17
CA HIS A 198 -20.42 -14.03 -0.34
C HIS A 198 -20.95 -12.80 -1.10
N PHE A 199 -20.35 -12.51 -2.25
CA PHE A 199 -20.71 -11.38 -3.12
C PHE A 199 -21.49 -11.82 -4.35
N LEU A 200 -22.08 -13.02 -4.32
CA LEU A 200 -22.93 -13.54 -5.40
C LEU A 200 -24.40 -13.56 -4.98
N LYS A 201 -25.25 -13.13 -5.91
CA LYS A 201 -26.71 -13.30 -5.91
C LYS A 201 -27.09 -14.22 -7.08
N ASP A 202 -27.75 -15.33 -6.80
CA ASP A 202 -28.17 -16.30 -7.82
C ASP A 202 -27.00 -16.77 -8.73
N ASN A 203 -25.85 -17.03 -8.12
CA ASN A 203 -24.57 -17.38 -8.79
C ASN A 203 -23.97 -16.30 -9.71
N LYS A 204 -24.46 -15.06 -9.66
CA LYS A 204 -23.87 -13.91 -10.34
C LYS A 204 -23.39 -12.88 -9.32
N PRO A 205 -22.28 -12.17 -9.54
CA PRO A 205 -21.90 -11.09 -8.64
C PRO A 205 -22.98 -10.03 -8.52
N TYR A 206 -23.14 -9.45 -7.33
CA TYR A 206 -23.84 -8.17 -7.20
C TYR A 206 -23.13 -7.12 -8.08
N THR A 207 -23.90 -6.27 -8.76
CA THR A 207 -23.32 -5.02 -9.25
C THR A 207 -22.85 -4.20 -8.07
N TRP A 208 -21.83 -3.36 -8.26
CA TRP A 208 -21.31 -2.52 -7.20
C TRP A 208 -22.43 -1.72 -6.51
N LEU A 209 -23.27 -1.05 -7.30
CA LEU A 209 -24.39 -0.26 -6.78
C LEU A 209 -25.44 -1.09 -6.02
N GLU A 210 -25.72 -2.32 -6.45
CA GLU A 210 -26.62 -3.21 -5.71
C GLU A 210 -26.02 -3.65 -4.38
N PHE A 211 -24.74 -4.01 -4.38
CA PHE A 211 -24.02 -4.40 -3.16
C PHE A 211 -24.02 -3.25 -2.16
N LEU A 212 -23.63 -2.07 -2.61
CA LEU A 212 -23.61 -0.84 -1.81
C LEU A 212 -24.96 -0.57 -1.14
N LYS A 213 -26.06 -0.69 -1.88
CA LYS A 213 -27.41 -0.43 -1.34
C LYS A 213 -27.85 -1.47 -0.30
N ASN A 214 -27.21 -2.64 -0.25
CA ASN A 214 -27.56 -3.71 0.67
C ASN A 214 -26.83 -3.59 2.03
N LYS A 215 -27.24 -2.61 2.83
CA LYS A 215 -26.67 -2.36 4.17
C LYS A 215 -26.69 -3.59 5.10
N GLU A 216 -27.73 -4.42 5.00
CA GLU A 216 -27.87 -5.63 5.83
C GLU A 216 -26.79 -6.67 5.52
N LEU A 217 -26.57 -6.94 4.23
CA LEU A 217 -25.51 -7.84 3.78
C LEU A 217 -24.13 -7.34 4.20
N ILE A 218 -23.85 -6.05 4.00
CA ILE A 218 -22.58 -5.44 4.39
C ILE A 218 -22.33 -5.62 5.89
N ASN A 219 -23.29 -5.20 6.74
CA ASN A 219 -23.19 -5.34 8.19
C ASN A 219 -22.98 -6.80 8.66
N LYS A 220 -23.57 -7.77 7.94
CA LYS A 220 -23.35 -9.19 8.18
C LYS A 220 -21.92 -9.60 7.83
N LEU A 221 -21.43 -9.21 6.65
CA LEU A 221 -20.09 -9.55 6.17
C LEU A 221 -18.98 -8.90 7.00
N GLU A 222 -19.21 -7.70 7.53
CA GLU A 222 -18.25 -7.06 8.44
C GLU A 222 -18.00 -7.86 9.72
N LYS A 223 -19.07 -8.45 10.26
CA LYS A 223 -19.00 -9.25 11.49
C LYS A 223 -18.47 -10.66 11.23
N GLN A 224 -18.81 -11.25 10.09
CA GLN A 224 -18.59 -12.67 9.81
C GLN A 224 -17.38 -12.92 8.90
N HIS A 225 -17.14 -12.05 7.93
CA HIS A 225 -16.14 -12.20 6.85
C HIS A 225 -15.36 -10.89 6.55
N PRO A 226 -14.80 -10.20 7.56
CA PRO A 226 -14.20 -8.88 7.37
C PRO A 226 -13.01 -8.87 6.39
N GLU A 227 -12.17 -9.92 6.36
CA GLU A 227 -11.03 -9.97 5.43
C GLU A 227 -11.44 -10.21 3.97
N GLU A 228 -12.53 -10.94 3.76
CA GLU A 228 -13.07 -11.21 2.42
C GLU A 228 -13.76 -9.97 1.87
N LEU A 229 -14.49 -9.23 2.72
CA LEU A 229 -15.08 -7.93 2.39
C LEU A 229 -14.00 -6.92 1.98
N LYS A 230 -12.86 -6.89 2.67
CA LYS A 230 -11.71 -6.06 2.28
C LYS A 230 -11.18 -6.44 0.90
N THR A 231 -11.03 -7.73 0.65
CA THR A 231 -10.54 -8.23 -0.64
C THR A 231 -11.50 -7.84 -1.77
N TYR A 232 -12.80 -7.89 -1.52
CA TYR A 232 -13.83 -7.42 -2.45
C TYR A 232 -13.69 -5.92 -2.75
N TYR A 233 -13.61 -5.08 -1.73
CA TYR A 233 -13.43 -3.63 -1.90
C TYR A 233 -12.11 -3.27 -2.59
N TYR A 234 -11.03 -3.96 -2.25
CA TYR A 234 -9.73 -3.79 -2.90
C TYR A 234 -9.77 -4.18 -4.38
N SER A 235 -10.53 -5.22 -4.74
CA SER A 235 -10.72 -5.61 -6.14
C SER A 235 -11.38 -4.49 -6.94
N TYR A 236 -12.43 -3.87 -6.41
CA TYR A 236 -13.07 -2.72 -7.05
C TYR A 236 -12.16 -1.49 -7.12
N TYR A 237 -11.37 -1.21 -6.07
CA TYR A 237 -10.36 -0.15 -6.13
C TYR A 237 -9.32 -0.38 -7.24
N ALA A 238 -8.87 -1.63 -7.41
CA ALA A 238 -7.93 -1.98 -8.46
C ALA A 238 -8.54 -1.87 -9.86
N PHE A 239 -9.80 -2.28 -10.03
CA PHE A 239 -10.51 -2.15 -11.30
C PHE A 239 -10.84 -0.69 -11.63
N GLU A 240 -11.22 0.11 -10.64
CA GLU A 240 -11.44 1.55 -10.79
C GLU A 240 -10.18 2.26 -11.27
N SER A 241 -9.00 1.87 -10.76
CA SER A 241 -7.73 2.42 -11.24
C SER A 241 -7.52 2.23 -12.75
N PHE A 242 -8.04 1.12 -13.28
CA PHE A 242 -7.96 0.78 -14.69
C PHE A 242 -9.04 1.48 -15.53
N SER A 243 -10.30 1.49 -15.07
CA SER A 243 -11.38 2.18 -15.78
C SER A 243 -11.13 3.69 -15.90
N GLN A 244 -10.63 4.31 -14.83
CA GLN A 244 -10.20 5.72 -14.79
C GLN A 244 -9.06 6.00 -15.77
N TYR A 245 -8.10 5.08 -15.88
CA TYR A 245 -7.05 5.19 -16.90
C TYR A 245 -7.65 5.16 -18.33
N LEU A 246 -8.60 4.24 -18.59
CA LEU A 246 -9.27 4.18 -19.90
C LEU A 246 -10.00 5.48 -20.19
N PHE A 247 -10.75 6.00 -19.22
CA PHE A 247 -11.44 7.29 -19.35
C PHE A 247 -10.47 8.43 -19.69
N LYS A 248 -9.40 8.61 -18.91
CA LYS A 248 -8.37 9.64 -19.19
C LYS A 248 -7.80 9.49 -20.60
N THR A 249 -7.51 8.27 -21.00
CA THR A 249 -6.96 7.99 -22.33
C THR A 249 -7.94 8.37 -23.42
N ILE A 250 -9.23 8.02 -23.27
CA ILE A 250 -10.30 8.46 -24.19
C ILE A 250 -10.31 10.00 -24.25
N ARG A 251 -10.40 10.69 -23.11
CA ARG A 251 -10.49 12.17 -23.07
C ARG A 251 -9.27 12.87 -23.66
N THR A 252 -8.10 12.29 -23.50
CA THR A 252 -6.85 12.81 -24.06
C THR A 252 -6.89 12.81 -25.59
N PHE A 253 -7.39 11.73 -26.20
CA PHE A 253 -7.33 11.55 -27.66
C PHE A 253 -8.59 11.94 -28.40
N ILE A 254 -9.76 11.88 -27.77
CA ILE A 254 -11.04 12.18 -28.41
C ILE A 254 -11.16 13.64 -28.86
N ARG A 255 -10.39 14.54 -28.24
CA ARG A 255 -10.40 15.98 -28.54
C ARG A 255 -9.75 16.32 -29.89
N HIS A 256 -9.08 15.36 -30.54
CA HIS A 256 -8.39 15.59 -31.80
C HIS A 256 -9.36 15.73 -32.99
N ASP A 257 -9.13 16.70 -33.86
CA ASP A 257 -10.00 17.03 -35.00
C ASP A 257 -10.14 15.90 -36.04
N LYS A 258 -9.24 14.91 -36.04
CA LYS A 258 -9.29 13.77 -36.98
C LYS A 258 -10.53 12.89 -36.75
N TRP A 259 -11.17 12.97 -35.59
CA TRP A 259 -12.38 12.22 -35.29
C TRP A 259 -13.67 12.88 -35.77
N GLU A 260 -13.64 14.15 -36.19
CA GLU A 260 -14.85 14.94 -36.49
C GLU A 260 -15.71 14.35 -37.61
N LYS A 261 -15.10 13.63 -38.56
CA LYS A 261 -15.80 12.98 -39.68
C LYS A 261 -16.46 11.65 -39.32
N HIS A 262 -16.25 11.14 -38.10
CA HIS A 262 -16.69 9.80 -37.70
C HIS A 262 -17.59 9.78 -36.45
N LYS A 263 -18.32 10.88 -36.19
CA LYS A 263 -19.11 11.06 -34.95
C LYS A 263 -20.06 9.91 -34.61
N ASP A 264 -20.66 9.25 -35.61
CA ASP A 264 -21.63 8.17 -35.35
C ASP A 264 -20.97 6.83 -34.99
N ASN A 265 -19.71 6.63 -35.36
CA ASN A 265 -18.96 5.39 -35.11
C ASN A 265 -17.76 5.60 -34.17
N ILE A 266 -17.65 6.79 -33.57
CA ILE A 266 -16.45 7.21 -32.85
C ILE A 266 -16.08 6.26 -31.70
N ALA A 267 -17.07 5.79 -30.93
CA ALA A 267 -16.82 4.83 -29.84
C ALA A 267 -16.20 3.53 -30.37
N LYS A 268 -16.70 3.00 -31.50
CA LYS A 268 -16.16 1.80 -32.14
C LYS A 268 -14.75 2.02 -32.68
N ILE A 269 -14.51 3.17 -33.30
CA ILE A 269 -13.19 3.51 -33.84
C ILE A 269 -12.17 3.71 -32.71
N VAL A 270 -12.57 4.37 -31.61
CA VAL A 270 -11.70 4.55 -30.43
C VAL A 270 -11.42 3.20 -29.76
N TYR A 271 -12.38 2.26 -29.76
CA TYR A 271 -12.11 0.89 -29.34
C TYR A 271 -11.02 0.24 -30.19
N GLU A 272 -11.14 0.28 -31.53
CA GLU A 272 -10.13 -0.31 -32.43
C GLU A 272 -8.77 0.41 -32.29
N PHE A 273 -8.78 1.73 -32.10
CA PHE A 273 -7.61 2.59 -31.83
C PHE A 273 -6.87 2.18 -30.55
N LEU A 274 -7.60 2.04 -29.43
CA LEU A 274 -7.00 1.73 -28.13
C LEU A 274 -6.55 0.27 -28.05
N PHE A 275 -7.41 -0.66 -28.46
CA PHE A 275 -7.22 -2.07 -28.19
C PHE A 275 -6.61 -2.85 -29.36
N GLY A 276 -6.60 -2.28 -30.56
CA GLY A 276 -6.07 -2.94 -31.75
C GLY A 276 -6.85 -4.20 -32.15
N ILE A 277 -8.10 -4.32 -31.70
CA ILE A 277 -9.00 -5.45 -31.93
C ILE A 277 -10.16 -4.97 -32.79
N LYS A 278 -10.57 -5.77 -33.78
CA LYS A 278 -11.72 -5.43 -34.63
C LYS A 278 -13.00 -5.35 -33.80
N PHE A 279 -13.74 -4.25 -33.95
CA PHE A 279 -15.03 -4.08 -33.28
C PHE A 279 -16.11 -4.91 -33.98
N ASP A 280 -16.38 -4.63 -35.26
CA ASP A 280 -17.27 -5.36 -36.15
C ASP A 280 -16.71 -5.36 -37.58
N ASP A 281 -17.02 -6.36 -38.40
CA ASP A 281 -16.41 -6.48 -39.74
C ASP A 281 -16.83 -5.37 -40.71
N ASN A 282 -18.02 -4.79 -40.52
CA ASN A 282 -18.63 -3.81 -41.42
C ASN A 282 -18.14 -2.37 -41.20
N LEU A 283 -17.45 -2.10 -40.08
CA LEU A 283 -16.90 -0.78 -39.77
C LEU A 283 -15.81 -0.38 -40.77
N THR A 284 -15.94 0.76 -41.44
CA THR A 284 -14.96 1.22 -42.44
C THR A 284 -14.53 2.65 -42.17
N TYR A 285 -13.21 2.89 -42.19
CA TYR A 285 -12.57 4.19 -42.07
C TYR A 285 -11.08 4.09 -42.47
N ASP A 286 -10.49 5.20 -42.88
CA ASP A 286 -9.17 5.25 -43.55
C ASP A 286 -8.01 4.66 -42.72
N LEU A 287 -8.09 4.78 -41.39
CA LEU A 287 -7.02 4.36 -40.47
C LEU A 287 -7.18 2.93 -39.94
N ARG A 288 -8.24 2.22 -40.33
CA ARG A 288 -8.59 0.91 -39.74
C ARG A 288 -7.46 -0.10 -39.78
N ASN A 289 -6.84 -0.28 -40.94
CA ASN A 289 -5.75 -1.24 -41.13
C ASN A 289 -4.49 -0.87 -40.32
N LYS A 290 -4.34 0.40 -39.92
CA LYS A 290 -3.24 0.83 -39.05
C LYS A 290 -3.53 0.48 -37.59
N TYR A 291 -4.78 0.57 -37.14
CA TYR A 291 -5.14 0.30 -35.74
C TYR A 291 -5.22 -1.19 -35.41
N ILE A 292 -5.78 -2.00 -36.31
CA ILE A 292 -5.93 -3.44 -36.06
C ILE A 292 -4.56 -4.10 -36.03
N THR A 293 -4.24 -4.76 -34.91
CA THR A 293 -2.95 -5.41 -34.72
C THR A 293 -2.85 -6.67 -35.57
N SER A 294 -1.71 -6.83 -36.25
CA SER A 294 -1.31 -8.00 -37.00
C SER A 294 0.20 -8.25 -36.84
N ASP A 295 0.69 -9.38 -37.33
CA ASP A 295 2.13 -9.67 -37.28
C ASP A 295 3.00 -8.69 -38.07
N GLN A 296 2.41 -7.98 -39.04
CA GLN A 296 3.11 -6.99 -39.84
C GLN A 296 3.19 -5.61 -39.17
N ASN A 297 2.29 -5.29 -38.23
CA ASN A 297 2.17 -3.93 -37.68
C ASN A 297 2.20 -3.86 -36.15
N LYS A 298 2.35 -4.98 -35.43
CA LYS A 298 2.44 -4.97 -33.97
C LYS A 298 3.67 -4.21 -33.47
N TYR A 299 3.54 -3.59 -32.31
CA TYR A 299 4.64 -2.88 -31.66
C TYR A 299 5.68 -3.84 -31.06
N THR A 300 6.96 -3.50 -31.18
CA THR A 300 8.00 -4.19 -30.44
C THR A 300 8.03 -3.64 -29.02
N THR A 301 7.80 -4.50 -28.04
CA THR A 301 7.76 -4.12 -26.62
C THR A 301 9.10 -4.33 -25.92
N HIS A 302 9.99 -5.18 -26.42
CA HIS A 302 11.30 -5.47 -25.81
C HIS A 302 12.41 -5.44 -26.86
N PHE A 303 13.53 -4.80 -26.55
CA PHE A 303 14.64 -4.67 -27.49
C PHE A 303 15.98 -4.37 -26.80
N ASN A 304 17.07 -4.65 -27.51
CA ASN A 304 18.42 -4.30 -27.10
C ASN A 304 18.75 -2.84 -27.44
N LYS A 305 19.79 -2.27 -26.82
CA LYS A 305 20.30 -0.92 -27.12
C LYS A 305 20.72 -0.74 -28.57
N THR A 306 21.21 -1.80 -29.21
CA THR A 306 21.58 -1.79 -30.62
C THR A 306 20.79 -2.87 -31.34
N VAL A 307 20.12 -2.49 -32.43
CA VAL A 307 19.30 -3.39 -33.25
C VAL A 307 19.62 -3.18 -34.73
N SER A 308 19.49 -4.22 -35.55
CA SER A 308 19.67 -4.06 -37.01
C SER A 308 18.58 -3.15 -37.58
N LYS A 309 18.87 -2.40 -38.65
CA LYS A 309 17.88 -1.51 -39.31
C LYS A 309 16.63 -2.26 -39.77
N THR A 310 16.80 -3.46 -40.32
CA THR A 310 15.68 -4.33 -40.72
C THR A 310 14.81 -4.79 -39.55
N GLU A 311 15.40 -4.95 -38.36
CA GLU A 311 14.63 -5.28 -37.17
C GLU A 311 13.96 -4.02 -36.62
N PHE A 312 14.68 -2.90 -36.57
CA PHE A 312 14.17 -1.59 -36.16
C PHE A 312 12.97 -1.13 -36.99
N ASP A 313 12.98 -1.33 -38.31
CA ASP A 313 11.88 -0.94 -39.20
C ASP A 313 10.60 -1.78 -38.95
N LYS A 314 10.74 -2.99 -38.38
CA LYS A 314 9.60 -3.79 -37.88
C LYS A 314 9.14 -3.32 -36.50
N MET A 315 10.03 -2.67 -35.73
CA MET A 315 9.69 -2.04 -34.46
C MET A 315 8.97 -0.71 -34.75
N MET A 316 7.69 -0.77 -35.12
CA MET A 316 6.91 0.44 -35.40
C MET A 316 6.78 1.34 -34.15
N PHE A 317 7.73 2.23 -33.87
CA PHE A 317 7.63 3.19 -32.75
C PHE A 317 6.87 4.47 -33.15
N LEU A 318 6.47 5.27 -32.15
CA LEU A 318 5.68 6.50 -32.34
C LEU A 318 6.51 7.74 -32.72
N ASN A 319 7.62 7.52 -33.43
CA ASN A 319 8.39 8.49 -34.22
C ASN A 319 9.46 9.35 -33.49
N GLN A 320 10.39 9.78 -34.33
CA GLN A 320 11.77 10.22 -34.15
C GLN A 320 11.88 11.72 -33.86
N ASN A 321 12.69 12.06 -32.87
CA ASN A 321 13.40 13.33 -32.70
C ASN A 321 12.61 14.64 -32.44
N LYS A 322 11.27 14.64 -32.31
CA LYS A 322 10.50 15.79 -31.77
C LYS A 322 9.27 15.34 -30.99
N GLU A 323 9.11 15.81 -29.74
CA GLU A 323 7.90 15.58 -28.92
C GLU A 323 6.62 16.05 -29.63
N ASP A 324 6.71 17.09 -30.47
CA ASP A 324 5.57 17.73 -31.14
C ASP A 324 4.81 16.84 -32.15
N SER A 325 5.45 15.79 -32.72
CA SER A 325 4.76 14.91 -33.69
C SER A 325 4.06 13.70 -33.05
N PHE A 326 4.40 13.38 -31.80
CA PHE A 326 3.99 12.14 -31.13
C PHE A 326 2.47 11.96 -31.09
N TYR A 327 1.72 13.01 -30.74
CA TYR A 327 0.25 12.95 -30.65
C TYR A 327 -0.40 12.69 -32.01
N ASN A 328 0.15 13.25 -33.08
CA ASN A 328 -0.32 12.98 -34.43
C ASN A 328 0.04 11.55 -34.86
N ASP A 329 1.26 11.11 -34.54
CA ASP A 329 1.75 9.77 -34.87
C ASP A 329 0.93 8.67 -34.18
N ILE A 330 0.60 8.84 -32.90
CA ILE A 330 -0.23 7.87 -32.19
C ILE A 330 -1.65 7.88 -32.71
N ILE A 331 -2.24 9.05 -33.02
CA ILE A 331 -3.55 9.12 -33.69
C ILE A 331 -3.51 8.38 -35.03
N GLU A 332 -2.42 8.43 -35.80
CA GLU A 332 -2.35 7.72 -37.07
C GLU A 332 -2.11 6.22 -36.95
N LYS A 333 -1.39 5.78 -35.91
CA LYS A 333 -0.96 4.38 -35.76
C LYS A 333 -1.83 3.59 -34.77
N GLY A 334 -2.51 4.24 -33.85
CA GLY A 334 -3.25 3.60 -32.75
C GLY A 334 -2.36 3.19 -31.58
N PHE A 335 -2.98 2.88 -30.44
CA PHE A 335 -2.30 2.21 -29.33
C PHE A 335 -2.10 0.72 -29.58
N LYS A 336 -2.91 0.12 -30.47
CA LYS A 336 -2.80 -1.28 -30.87
C LYS A 336 -2.85 -2.25 -29.68
N GLY A 337 -3.51 -1.90 -28.59
CA GLY A 337 -3.69 -2.80 -27.45
C GLY A 337 -2.50 -2.90 -26.50
N ILE A 338 -1.60 -1.90 -26.49
CA ILE A 338 -0.65 -1.71 -25.40
C ILE A 338 -0.98 -0.42 -24.64
N LEU A 339 -0.82 -0.44 -23.32
CA LEU A 339 -1.09 0.72 -22.45
C LEU A 339 -0.22 1.92 -22.80
N ARG A 340 1.10 1.68 -22.91
CA ARG A 340 2.13 2.71 -23.01
C ARG A 340 3.00 2.44 -24.23
N PRO A 341 2.61 2.94 -25.41
CA PRO A 341 3.49 2.84 -26.55
C PRO A 341 4.77 3.64 -26.30
N LEU A 342 5.85 3.18 -26.92
CA LEU A 342 7.20 3.67 -26.67
C LEU A 342 7.58 4.78 -27.64
N ILE A 343 8.24 5.81 -27.09
CA ILE A 343 8.97 6.84 -27.83
C ILE A 343 10.43 6.46 -27.78
N VAL A 344 11.08 6.41 -28.93
CA VAL A 344 12.44 5.91 -29.06
C VAL A 344 13.29 6.95 -29.76
N TYR A 345 14.35 7.39 -29.10
CA TYR A 345 15.37 8.28 -29.66
C TYR A 345 16.51 7.43 -30.15
N THR A 346 16.94 7.70 -31.38
CA THR A 346 17.90 6.84 -32.07
C THR A 346 18.96 7.66 -32.78
N ASN A 347 20.15 7.08 -32.85
CA ASN A 347 21.21 7.51 -33.74
C ASN A 347 21.53 6.38 -34.71
N GLN A 348 21.63 6.72 -35.99
CA GLN A 348 21.95 5.74 -37.03
C GLN A 348 23.46 5.67 -37.22
N GLU A 349 24.01 4.49 -36.97
CA GLU A 349 25.41 4.17 -37.30
C GLU A 349 25.42 2.95 -38.22
N ASN A 350 25.72 3.17 -39.50
CA ASN A 350 25.79 2.13 -40.53
C ASN A 350 24.46 1.35 -40.69
N ASN A 351 24.51 0.00 -40.67
CA ASN A 351 23.34 -0.89 -40.79
C ASN A 351 22.62 -1.15 -39.45
N ASN A 352 23.07 -0.51 -38.37
CA ASN A 352 22.50 -0.65 -37.04
C ASN A 352 21.86 0.66 -36.59
N VAL A 353 20.83 0.53 -35.76
CA VAL A 353 20.17 1.63 -35.09
C VAL A 353 20.53 1.53 -33.62
N ASN A 354 21.23 2.54 -33.12
CA ASN A 354 21.53 2.69 -31.70
C ASN A 354 20.38 3.46 -31.06
N ILE A 355 19.72 2.84 -30.08
CA ILE A 355 18.66 3.44 -29.31
C ILE A 355 19.30 4.17 -28.13
N GLU A 356 19.28 5.49 -28.17
CA GLU A 356 19.89 6.36 -27.17
C GLU A 356 19.01 6.48 -25.92
N LYS A 357 17.69 6.56 -26.12
CA LYS A 357 16.72 6.80 -25.04
C LYS A 357 15.36 6.23 -25.39
N VAL A 358 14.68 5.68 -24.39
CA VAL A 358 13.28 5.26 -24.47
C VAL A 358 12.47 6.10 -23.48
N LEU A 359 11.36 6.67 -23.95
CA LEU A 359 10.35 7.29 -23.10
C LEU A 359 9.05 6.51 -23.23
N GLN A 360 8.41 6.24 -22.11
CA GLN A 360 7.09 5.63 -22.08
C GLN A 360 6.04 6.73 -22.19
N TYR A 361 5.14 6.59 -23.16
CA TYR A 361 4.00 7.48 -23.24
C TYR A 361 3.01 7.24 -22.09
N SER A 362 2.29 8.31 -21.73
CA SER A 362 1.27 8.42 -20.69
C SER A 362 1.77 8.47 -19.24
N GLU A 363 1.14 9.38 -18.49
CA GLU A 363 1.16 9.41 -17.03
C GLU A 363 0.16 8.37 -16.51
N THR A 364 0.65 7.37 -15.79
CA THR A 364 -0.17 6.26 -15.24
C THR A 364 -0.53 6.47 -13.78
N ASN A 365 -0.80 7.71 -13.40
CA ASN A 365 -1.10 8.07 -12.02
C ASN A 365 -2.36 7.36 -11.52
N GLU A 366 -3.37 7.20 -12.39
CA GLU A 366 -4.62 6.50 -12.10
C GLU A 366 -4.36 5.06 -11.72
N LEU A 367 -3.52 4.35 -12.47
CA LEU A 367 -3.14 2.96 -12.17
C LEU A 367 -2.37 2.80 -10.85
N ARG A 368 -1.86 3.90 -10.29
CA ARG A 368 -1.19 3.94 -8.98
C ARG A 368 -2.14 4.43 -7.88
N GLY A 369 -3.38 4.74 -8.21
CA GLY A 369 -4.37 5.22 -7.27
C GLY A 369 -4.42 6.73 -7.08
N PHE A 370 -3.80 7.51 -7.98
CA PHE A 370 -3.85 8.99 -7.97
C PHE A 370 -4.82 9.50 -9.04
N LEU A 371 -5.64 10.48 -8.71
CA LEU A 371 -6.47 11.18 -9.71
C LEU A 371 -5.64 12.16 -10.53
N SER A 372 -5.83 12.19 -11.86
CA SER A 372 -5.30 13.30 -12.69
C SER A 372 -6.21 14.50 -12.69
N GLY A 373 -5.63 15.68 -12.95
CA GLY A 373 -6.37 16.91 -13.20
C GLY A 373 -7.23 16.89 -14.48
N SER A 374 -7.14 15.85 -15.31
CA SER A 374 -8.04 15.62 -16.45
C SER A 374 -9.31 14.85 -16.09
N ASN A 375 -9.40 14.32 -14.86
CA ASN A 375 -10.60 13.67 -14.38
C ASN A 375 -11.63 14.73 -13.95
N VAL A 376 -12.81 14.63 -14.53
CA VAL A 376 -13.95 15.53 -14.28
C VAL A 376 -14.94 14.90 -13.30
N TYR A 377 -14.80 13.59 -13.08
CA TYR A 377 -15.55 12.83 -12.10
C TYR A 377 -14.66 12.44 -10.93
N THR A 378 -15.22 12.67 -9.76
CA THR A 378 -14.85 12.03 -8.50
C THR A 378 -16.15 11.52 -7.92
N GLN A 379 -16.17 10.31 -7.36
CA GLN A 379 -17.42 9.79 -6.83
C GLN A 379 -17.89 10.64 -5.63
N ASP A 380 -19.11 11.15 -5.72
CA ASP A 380 -19.78 11.89 -4.65
C ASP A 380 -20.05 10.96 -3.47
N VAL A 381 -19.29 11.12 -2.38
CA VAL A 381 -19.48 10.32 -1.17
C VAL A 381 -20.90 10.48 -0.61
N GLU A 382 -21.59 11.61 -0.83
CA GLU A 382 -22.99 11.75 -0.42
C GLU A 382 -23.96 10.83 -1.18
N LYS A 383 -23.57 10.22 -2.28
CA LYS A 383 -24.37 9.20 -2.98
C LYS A 383 -24.01 7.77 -2.57
N LEU A 384 -22.88 7.58 -1.90
CA LEU A 384 -22.53 6.29 -1.34
C LEU A 384 -23.44 5.96 -0.14
N PRO A 385 -23.65 4.69 0.20
CA PRO A 385 -24.36 4.32 1.41
C PRO A 385 -23.69 4.94 2.64
N GLU A 386 -24.43 5.21 3.71
CA GLU A 386 -23.93 5.91 4.91
C GLU A 386 -22.69 5.29 5.55
N ILE A 387 -22.50 3.98 5.39
CA ILE A 387 -21.30 3.26 5.82
C ILE A 387 -20.03 3.73 5.09
N PHE A 388 -20.18 4.22 3.85
CA PHE A 388 -19.17 4.90 3.04
C PHE A 388 -19.05 6.40 3.28
N LYS A 389 -20.06 7.02 3.91
CA LYS A 389 -20.07 8.45 4.25
C LYS A 389 -19.41 8.76 5.58
N ASN A 390 -19.55 7.83 6.52
CA ASN A 390 -18.91 7.94 7.81
C ASN A 390 -17.47 7.46 7.71
N ASN A 391 -16.62 7.93 8.63
CA ASN A 391 -15.28 7.39 8.89
C ASN A 391 -15.21 5.86 8.99
N GLU A 392 -16.34 5.14 8.98
CA GLU A 392 -16.47 3.70 9.02
C GLU A 392 -15.98 2.99 7.75
N PHE A 393 -16.17 3.49 6.52
CA PHE A 393 -15.59 2.82 5.32
C PHE A 393 -14.11 3.04 5.15
N VAL A 394 -13.66 4.24 5.56
CA VAL A 394 -12.27 4.50 5.88
C VAL A 394 -11.88 3.43 6.89
N ASP A 395 -12.42 3.36 8.11
CA ASP A 395 -12.19 2.32 9.14
C ASP A 395 -12.27 0.86 8.64
N LEU A 396 -13.07 0.55 7.61
CA LEU A 396 -13.26 -0.79 7.02
C LEU A 396 -12.15 -1.15 6.01
N LEU A 397 -11.71 -0.20 5.18
CA LEU A 397 -10.47 -0.27 4.40
C LEU A 397 -9.23 -0.13 5.32
N VAL A 398 -9.40 0.58 6.44
CA VAL A 398 -8.45 0.97 7.50
C VAL A 398 -8.43 -0.02 8.65
N LEU A 399 -9.10 -1.16 8.53
CA LEU A 399 -8.85 -2.28 9.44
C LEU A 399 -7.37 -2.72 9.41
N ASN A 400 -6.56 -2.20 8.47
CA ASN A 400 -5.09 -2.25 8.47
C ASN A 400 -4.39 -0.91 8.67
N THR A 401 -4.97 0.23 8.26
CA THR A 401 -4.35 1.55 8.44
C THR A 401 -4.86 2.17 9.73
N ASN A 402 -3.99 2.62 10.60
CA ASN A 402 -4.34 3.53 11.67
C ASN A 402 -4.98 4.86 11.16
N PRO A 403 -6.05 5.42 11.76
CA PRO A 403 -6.60 6.74 11.42
C PRO A 403 -5.60 7.93 11.49
N PHE A 404 -4.40 7.74 12.05
CA PHE A 404 -3.32 8.75 12.09
C PHE A 404 -2.52 8.94 10.82
N LEU A 405 -2.76 8.11 9.81
CA LEU A 405 -1.81 7.88 8.74
C LEU A 405 -2.13 8.69 7.48
N ASN A 406 -2.86 9.80 7.64
CA ASN A 406 -3.06 10.82 6.61
C ASN A 406 -1.76 11.57 6.35
N ILE A 407 -0.87 10.91 5.65
CA ILE A 407 0.46 11.43 5.42
C ILE A 407 0.51 12.09 4.06
N SER A 408 0.71 13.39 4.13
CA SER A 408 0.89 14.37 3.05
C SER A 408 -0.40 14.93 2.44
N ASN A 409 -0.32 16.22 2.13
CA ASN A 409 -1.44 17.03 1.62
C ASN A 409 -1.77 16.78 0.14
N LYS A 410 -1.44 15.59 -0.41
CA LYS A 410 -1.44 15.33 -1.85
C LYS A 410 -1.92 13.93 -2.28
N ALA A 411 -2.49 13.13 -1.39
CA ALA A 411 -3.14 11.89 -1.81
C ALA A 411 -4.60 12.17 -2.21
N SER A 412 -4.93 12.02 -3.50
CA SER A 412 -6.31 12.06 -4.00
C SER A 412 -6.79 10.62 -4.22
N GLY A 413 -7.86 10.21 -3.52
CA GLY A 413 -8.55 8.93 -3.76
C GLY A 413 -9.62 9.06 -4.84
N PHE A 414 -10.12 7.96 -5.41
CA PHE A 414 -11.19 7.98 -6.42
C PHE A 414 -12.55 8.50 -5.89
N PHE A 415 -12.70 8.54 -4.57
CA PHE A 415 -13.94 8.86 -3.87
C PHE A 415 -13.65 10.07 -2.98
N THR A 416 -14.51 11.09 -3.05
CA THR A 416 -14.33 12.32 -2.28
C THR A 416 -15.65 12.80 -1.70
N ASN A 417 -15.59 13.42 -0.53
CA ASN A 417 -16.76 14.04 0.11
C ASN A 417 -17.01 15.48 -0.35
N ASN A 418 -16.19 16.01 -1.26
CA ASN A 418 -16.33 17.37 -1.75
C ASN A 418 -16.88 17.40 -3.19
N THR A 419 -17.85 18.27 -3.44
CA THR A 419 -18.41 18.53 -4.77
C THR A 419 -17.48 19.37 -5.66
N ASP A 420 -16.43 19.96 -5.08
CA ASP A 420 -15.41 20.76 -5.78
C ASP A 420 -14.05 20.03 -5.75
N ILE A 421 -13.73 19.36 -6.86
CA ILE A 421 -12.48 18.58 -7.06
C ILE A 421 -11.24 19.43 -6.76
N SER A 422 -11.29 20.74 -7.07
CA SER A 422 -10.19 21.69 -6.85
C SER A 422 -9.96 22.04 -5.37
N LYS A 423 -10.91 21.69 -4.49
CA LYS A 423 -10.88 21.88 -3.04
C LYS A 423 -10.89 20.56 -2.27
N SER A 424 -10.60 19.44 -2.92
CA SER A 424 -10.38 18.17 -2.21
C SER A 424 -9.28 18.39 -1.16
N THR A 425 -9.65 18.22 0.11
CA THR A 425 -8.71 18.31 1.24
C THR A 425 -8.41 16.92 1.76
N THR A 426 -7.39 16.83 2.62
CA THR A 426 -6.63 15.67 3.07
C THR A 426 -7.39 14.60 3.88
N THR A 427 -8.66 14.37 3.58
CA THR A 427 -9.47 13.28 4.15
C THR A 427 -9.66 12.09 3.20
N ASP A 428 -9.05 12.11 2.02
CA ASP A 428 -9.29 11.14 0.96
C ASP A 428 -8.42 9.86 1.11
N PHE A 429 -8.97 8.94 1.89
CA PHE A 429 -8.37 7.71 2.42
C PHE A 429 -8.62 6.49 1.50
N MET A 430 -7.73 6.25 0.53
CA MET A 430 -7.80 5.00 -0.26
C MET A 430 -6.47 4.36 -0.60
N ILE A 431 -5.49 5.15 -1.04
CA ILE A 431 -4.23 4.59 -1.56
C ILE A 431 -3.46 3.83 -0.47
N THR A 432 -3.37 4.37 0.74
CA THR A 432 -2.70 3.73 1.89
C THR A 432 -3.41 2.44 2.32
N ALA A 433 -4.74 2.46 2.35
CA ALA A 433 -5.53 1.30 2.76
C ALA A 433 -5.48 0.17 1.71
N ALA A 434 -5.55 0.54 0.42
CA ALA A 434 -5.34 -0.36 -0.70
C ALA A 434 -3.92 -0.94 -0.66
N PHE A 435 -2.91 -0.13 -0.37
CA PHE A 435 -1.52 -0.55 -0.24
C PHE A 435 -1.31 -1.57 0.88
N LEU A 436 -1.88 -1.33 2.08
CA LEU A 436 -1.79 -2.31 3.16
C LEU A 436 -2.60 -3.58 2.87
N THR A 437 -3.73 -3.46 2.19
CA THR A 437 -4.55 -4.61 1.76
C THR A 437 -3.81 -5.46 0.74
N HIS A 438 -3.13 -4.84 -0.23
CA HIS A 438 -2.21 -5.52 -1.15
C HIS A 438 -1.17 -6.35 -0.39
N HIS A 439 -0.48 -5.76 0.59
CA HIS A 439 0.52 -6.50 1.36
C HIS A 439 -0.06 -7.69 2.13
N LYS A 440 -1.27 -7.54 2.71
CA LYS A 440 -1.97 -8.67 3.34
C LYS A 440 -2.36 -9.75 2.34
N LEU A 441 -2.88 -9.35 1.17
CA LEU A 441 -3.28 -10.25 0.09
C LEU A 441 -2.07 -11.06 -0.40
N VAL A 442 -0.95 -10.39 -0.69
CA VAL A 442 0.31 -11.01 -1.11
C VAL A 442 0.86 -11.94 -0.03
N ALA A 443 0.86 -11.54 1.24
CA ALA A 443 1.31 -12.40 2.33
C ALA A 443 0.47 -13.69 2.40
N SER A 444 -0.86 -13.56 2.41
CA SER A 444 -1.79 -14.69 2.48
C SER A 444 -1.65 -15.60 1.25
N ALA A 445 -1.53 -15.03 0.05
CA ALA A 445 -1.29 -15.74 -1.20
C ALA A 445 0.00 -16.57 -1.20
N ASN A 446 1.01 -16.17 -0.41
CA ASN A 446 2.28 -16.88 -0.26
C ASN A 446 2.34 -17.74 1.02
N GLY A 447 1.23 -17.93 1.73
CA GLY A 447 1.16 -18.79 2.92
C GLY A 447 1.70 -18.15 4.21
N TYR A 448 1.71 -16.82 4.29
CA TYR A 448 2.08 -16.06 5.47
C TYR A 448 0.87 -15.34 6.08
N ASP A 449 0.87 -15.22 7.41
CA ASP A 449 0.14 -14.19 8.13
C ASP A 449 0.98 -12.91 8.11
N LEU A 450 0.33 -11.75 8.02
CA LEU A 450 1.00 -10.46 8.05
C LEU A 450 0.47 -9.63 9.22
N TYR A 451 1.36 -9.33 10.16
CA TYR A 451 1.12 -8.32 11.19
C TYR A 451 1.73 -6.99 10.76
N ILE A 452 0.90 -5.96 10.67
CA ILE A 452 1.32 -4.60 10.34
C ILE A 452 1.22 -3.78 11.61
N ARG A 453 2.35 -3.25 12.07
CA ARG A 453 2.43 -2.40 13.24
C ARG A 453 2.68 -0.95 12.82
N PRO A 454 1.67 -0.08 12.87
CA PRO A 454 1.82 1.34 12.62
C PRO A 454 2.42 2.04 13.84
N GLU A 455 3.37 2.92 13.58
CA GLU A 455 4.04 3.74 14.57
C GLU A 455 4.23 5.16 14.05
N VAL A 456 4.30 6.14 14.96
CA VAL A 456 4.57 7.53 14.61
C VAL A 456 5.76 8.02 15.39
N ILE A 457 6.77 8.51 14.69
CA ILE A 457 7.84 9.32 15.26
C ILE A 457 7.37 10.77 15.24
N PHE A 458 7.14 11.29 16.44
CA PHE A 458 6.70 12.65 16.68
C PHE A 458 7.85 13.44 17.30
N ASN A 459 8.36 14.44 16.59
CA ASN A 459 9.28 15.40 17.19
C ASN A 459 8.46 16.55 17.76
N ASP A 460 8.38 16.61 19.08
CA ASP A 460 7.57 17.62 19.76
C ASP A 460 8.27 18.99 19.70
N PRO A 461 7.68 20.00 19.03
CA PRO A 461 8.27 21.32 18.96
C PRO A 461 8.34 22.02 20.32
N ILE A 462 7.45 21.68 21.26
CA ILE A 462 7.38 22.33 22.58
C ILE A 462 8.47 21.77 23.50
N THR A 463 8.50 20.44 23.68
CA THR A 463 9.47 19.82 24.59
C THR A 463 10.84 19.57 23.95
N LYS A 464 10.96 19.72 22.62
CA LYS A 464 12.14 19.35 21.82
C LYS A 464 12.57 17.90 22.01
N LYS A 465 11.61 17.01 22.31
CA LYS A 465 11.81 15.57 22.51
C LYS A 465 11.23 14.78 21.36
N THR A 466 11.83 13.63 21.09
CA THR A 466 11.33 12.69 20.09
C THR A 466 10.53 11.59 20.76
N PHE A 467 9.30 11.40 20.33
CA PHE A 467 8.40 10.38 20.85
C PHE A 467 8.11 9.35 19.77
N ARG A 468 8.25 8.08 20.09
CA ARG A 468 7.75 6.98 19.26
C ARG A 468 6.43 6.52 19.82
N ILE A 469 5.36 6.83 19.10
CA ILE A 469 4.01 6.48 19.48
C ILE A 469 3.67 5.13 18.85
N VAL A 470 3.34 4.17 19.71
CA VAL A 470 2.99 2.79 19.35
C VAL A 470 1.49 2.60 19.54
N ASN A 471 0.84 2.10 18.50
CA ASN A 471 -0.55 1.70 18.57
C ASN A 471 -0.69 0.35 19.29
N ILE A 472 -1.46 0.32 20.37
CA ILE A 472 -1.73 -0.88 21.19
C ILE A 472 -3.17 -1.38 21.06
N SER A 473 -3.88 -0.97 20.01
CA SER A 473 -5.28 -1.37 19.77
C SER A 473 -5.41 -2.84 19.34
N ASP A 474 -4.44 -3.39 18.61
CA ASP A 474 -4.33 -4.83 18.31
C ASP A 474 -3.17 -5.46 19.10
N GLN A 475 -3.50 -6.35 20.02
CA GLN A 475 -2.56 -7.07 20.89
C GLN A 475 -2.42 -8.55 20.52
N ASN A 476 -3.04 -9.00 19.42
CA ASN A 476 -3.02 -10.41 19.04
C ASN A 476 -1.64 -10.89 18.60
N HIS A 477 -0.77 -9.95 18.18
CA HIS A 477 0.55 -10.24 17.61
C HIS A 477 1.72 -9.64 18.41
N THR A 478 1.43 -8.89 19.49
CA THR A 478 2.43 -8.33 20.40
C THR A 478 1.98 -8.52 21.84
N ASN A 479 2.91 -8.87 22.72
CA ASN A 479 2.62 -8.94 24.16
C ASN A 479 2.92 -7.58 24.79
N TYR A 480 1.87 -6.78 24.88
CA TYR A 480 1.88 -5.51 25.61
C TYR A 480 1.69 -5.75 27.11
N LEU A 481 2.68 -5.38 27.91
CA LEU A 481 2.68 -5.56 29.37
C LEU A 481 2.83 -4.22 30.08
N VAL A 482 1.87 -3.91 30.95
CA VAL A 482 1.98 -2.81 31.92
C VAL A 482 2.79 -3.30 33.11
N LEU A 483 3.99 -2.75 33.27
CA LEU A 483 4.93 -3.06 34.35
C LEU A 483 4.49 -2.43 35.68
N ASN A 484 3.78 -1.30 35.63
CA ASN A 484 3.23 -0.60 36.79
C ASN A 484 2.08 0.33 36.36
N GLY A 485 1.03 0.46 37.16
CA GLY A 485 -0.17 1.24 36.84
C GLY A 485 -1.22 0.42 36.10
N ASN A 486 -2.08 1.12 35.36
CA ASN A 486 -3.25 0.54 34.68
C ASN A 486 -3.07 0.56 33.16
N ASN A 487 -3.82 -0.32 32.48
CA ASN A 487 -3.96 -0.27 31.03
C ASN A 487 -4.58 1.06 30.58
N SER A 488 -4.15 1.52 29.41
CA SER A 488 -4.72 2.70 28.77
C SER A 488 -5.98 2.34 27.98
N ILE A 489 -7.12 2.27 28.67
CA ILE A 489 -8.38 1.82 28.09
C ILE A 489 -9.17 2.99 27.49
N ASN A 490 -9.11 4.17 28.12
CA ASN A 490 -9.90 5.33 27.73
C ASN A 490 -9.19 6.21 26.70
N ALA A 491 -9.97 7.03 25.99
CA ALA A 491 -9.42 8.19 25.27
C ALA A 491 -8.76 9.13 26.28
N SER A 492 -7.65 9.77 25.90
CA SER A 492 -6.83 10.67 26.75
C SER A 492 -5.99 10.00 27.85
N GLN A 493 -5.85 8.67 27.83
CA GLN A 493 -4.87 7.96 28.66
C GLN A 493 -3.71 7.46 27.79
N VAL A 494 -2.52 7.42 28.37
CA VAL A 494 -1.33 6.84 27.73
C VAL A 494 -0.53 6.04 28.74
N THR A 495 0.15 5.00 28.28
CA THR A 495 1.28 4.44 29.04
C THR A 495 2.59 4.80 28.36
N ILE A 496 3.67 4.87 29.14
CA ILE A 496 4.97 5.32 28.65
C ILE A 496 6.07 4.34 29.03
N SER A 497 7.18 4.35 28.29
CA SER A 497 8.34 3.54 28.68
C SER A 497 8.89 3.96 30.05
N ARG A 498 9.21 2.98 30.89
CA ARG A 498 9.72 3.22 32.26
C ARG A 498 11.03 4.03 32.28
N GLN A 499 11.89 3.83 31.29
CA GLN A 499 13.19 4.51 31.19
C GLN A 499 12.99 6.01 30.99
N PHE A 500 12.12 6.39 30.04
CA PHE A 500 11.74 7.77 29.79
C PHE A 500 11.09 8.41 31.02
N ALA A 501 10.14 7.70 31.66
CA ALA A 501 9.47 8.20 32.85
C ALA A 501 10.45 8.51 33.99
N LYS A 502 11.43 7.64 34.23
CA LYS A 502 12.45 7.81 35.28
C LYS A 502 13.38 8.98 34.96
N ALA A 503 13.87 9.08 33.72
CA ALA A 503 14.77 10.17 33.31
C ALA A 503 14.08 11.54 33.40
N ASN A 504 12.78 11.60 33.11
CA ASN A 504 12.00 12.83 33.07
C ASN A 504 11.14 13.07 34.33
N LYS A 505 11.29 12.25 35.37
CA LYS A 505 10.57 12.35 36.65
C LYS A 505 9.03 12.33 36.50
N ILE A 506 8.52 11.62 35.49
CA ILE A 506 7.09 11.50 35.19
C ILE A 506 6.48 10.41 36.07
N LYS A 507 5.44 10.76 36.85
CA LYS A 507 4.74 9.86 37.76
C LYS A 507 3.44 9.35 37.14
N ILE A 508 2.98 8.17 37.55
CA ILE A 508 1.63 7.71 37.20
C ILE A 508 0.60 8.72 37.75
N GLY A 509 -0.39 9.08 36.93
CA GLY A 509 -1.37 10.12 37.21
C GLY A 509 -0.95 11.53 36.80
N SER A 510 0.30 11.73 36.33
CA SER A 510 0.71 13.04 35.82
C SER A 510 0.05 13.34 34.48
N SER A 511 -0.22 14.61 34.24
CA SER A 511 -0.59 15.15 32.93
C SER A 511 0.64 15.28 32.04
N LEU A 512 0.51 14.85 30.79
CA LEU A 512 1.48 15.01 29.72
C LEU A 512 0.81 15.74 28.56
N ASN A 513 1.45 16.78 28.05
CA ASN A 513 1.04 17.41 26.79
C ASN A 513 1.90 16.82 25.67
N LEU A 514 1.27 16.40 24.58
CA LEU A 514 1.95 15.81 23.44
C LEU A 514 1.21 16.17 22.16
N GLY A 515 1.89 16.87 21.25
CA GLY A 515 1.27 17.39 20.04
C GLY A 515 0.07 18.28 20.36
N GLN A 516 -1.07 17.97 19.76
CA GLN A 516 -2.32 18.71 20.01
C GLN A 516 -3.10 18.19 21.23
N ALA A 517 -2.72 17.04 21.78
CA ALA A 517 -3.34 16.51 22.98
C ALA A 517 -2.81 17.23 24.22
N VAL A 518 -3.70 18.01 24.84
CA VAL A 518 -3.46 18.62 26.14
C VAL A 518 -4.07 17.73 27.22
N GLY A 519 -3.33 17.46 28.29
CA GLY A 519 -3.88 16.78 29.46
C GLY A 519 -3.88 15.25 29.41
N LEU A 520 -3.01 14.61 28.62
CA LEU A 520 -2.95 13.14 28.58
C LEU A 520 -2.53 12.59 29.94
N VAL A 521 -3.34 11.69 30.49
CA VAL A 521 -3.04 11.09 31.79
C VAL A 521 -2.12 9.89 31.61
N VAL A 522 -0.95 9.93 32.24
CA VAL A 522 -0.05 8.78 32.29
C VAL A 522 -0.65 7.71 33.21
N SER A 523 -1.27 6.69 32.64
CA SER A 523 -1.97 5.64 33.38
C SER A 523 -1.04 4.53 33.88
N GLY A 524 0.13 4.37 33.26
CA GLY A 524 1.08 3.33 33.64
C GLY A 524 2.41 3.40 32.89
N TYR A 525 3.32 2.52 33.29
CA TYR A 525 4.57 2.24 32.60
C TYR A 525 4.46 0.91 31.87
N ALA A 526 4.73 0.90 30.57
CA ALA A 526 4.55 -0.29 29.75
C ALA A 526 5.76 -0.59 28.87
N VAL A 527 5.73 -1.79 28.32
CA VAL A 527 6.67 -2.33 27.34
C VAL A 527 5.94 -3.35 26.49
N ASP A 528 6.41 -3.54 25.26
CA ASP A 528 5.84 -4.53 24.36
C ASP A 528 6.96 -5.34 23.67
N THR A 529 6.59 -6.43 23.02
CA THR A 529 7.51 -7.37 22.37
C THR A 529 8.47 -6.72 21.38
N TYR A 530 7.99 -5.87 20.48
CA TYR A 530 8.83 -5.29 19.42
C TYR A 530 9.38 -3.89 19.76
N SER A 531 9.16 -3.41 20.99
CA SER A 531 9.89 -2.25 21.53
C SER A 531 10.43 -2.52 22.93
N PHE A 532 10.88 -3.76 23.15
CA PHE A 532 11.56 -4.17 24.38
C PHE A 532 12.78 -3.30 24.69
N PHE A 533 13.50 -2.88 23.64
CA PHE A 533 14.52 -1.83 23.71
C PHE A 533 13.88 -0.50 23.33
N PRO A 534 13.72 0.44 24.28
CA PRO A 534 12.85 1.57 24.09
C PRO A 534 13.54 2.74 23.36
N THR A 535 13.87 2.55 22.08
CA THR A 535 14.42 3.61 21.22
C THR A 535 13.27 4.42 20.61
N SER A 536 13.36 5.75 20.75
CA SER A 536 12.40 6.70 20.17
C SER A 536 12.60 6.94 18.68
N ASP A 537 13.81 6.69 18.18
CA ASP A 537 14.14 6.66 16.76
C ASP A 537 14.80 5.31 16.47
N PRO A 538 14.21 4.44 15.63
CA PRO A 538 14.79 3.15 15.25
C PRO A 538 16.17 3.28 14.59
N ASN A 539 16.50 4.42 13.99
CA ASN A 539 17.81 4.67 13.37
C ASN A 539 18.90 5.05 14.40
N VAL A 540 18.53 5.30 15.66
CA VAL A 540 19.47 5.60 16.72
C VAL A 540 19.76 4.31 17.51
N PRO A 541 21.01 3.81 17.51
CA PRO A 541 21.33 2.48 18.04
C PRO A 541 21.26 2.38 19.56
N LEU A 542 21.22 3.52 20.26
CA LEU A 542 21.18 3.58 21.73
C LEU A 542 19.99 4.43 22.21
N PRO A 543 19.22 3.95 23.21
CA PRO A 543 18.12 4.73 23.77
C PRO A 543 18.65 5.98 24.46
N LYS A 544 18.12 7.15 24.08
CA LYS A 544 18.36 8.44 24.76
C LYS A 544 17.13 8.80 25.59
N SER A 545 17.03 8.22 26.79
CA SER A 545 15.81 8.30 27.62
C SER A 545 15.50 9.71 28.15
N ASP A 546 16.45 10.63 28.11
CA ASP A 546 16.32 12.05 28.44
C ASP A 546 15.68 12.85 27.30
N SER A 547 16.07 12.57 26.06
CA SER A 547 15.61 13.29 24.86
C SER A 547 14.51 12.58 24.08
N GLY A 548 14.16 11.34 24.42
CA GLY A 548 13.10 10.61 23.75
C GLY A 548 12.56 9.39 24.49
N GLY A 549 11.34 8.99 24.15
CA GLY A 549 10.67 7.86 24.79
C GLY A 549 9.54 7.25 23.95
N LEU A 550 9.11 6.04 24.34
CA LEU A 550 7.92 5.43 23.76
C LEU A 550 6.66 5.80 24.52
N ILE A 551 5.61 6.03 23.74
CA ILE A 551 4.26 6.30 24.19
C ILE A 551 3.36 5.23 23.57
N TYR A 552 2.63 4.52 24.40
CA TYR A 552 1.68 3.51 23.98
C TYR A 552 0.27 4.06 24.17
N ALA A 553 -0.51 4.04 23.10
CA ALA A 553 -1.83 4.64 23.05
C ALA A 553 -2.77 3.87 22.14
N ASN A 554 -4.07 3.94 22.43
CA ASN A 554 -5.11 3.42 21.56
C ASN A 554 -5.38 4.37 20.38
N ASN A 555 -6.09 3.90 19.35
CA ASN A 555 -6.38 4.71 18.17
C ASN A 555 -7.00 6.07 18.53
N LYS A 556 -8.00 6.07 19.42
CA LYS A 556 -8.71 7.30 19.81
C LYS A 556 -7.77 8.35 20.45
N THR A 557 -6.78 7.92 21.22
CA THR A 557 -5.85 8.84 21.90
C THR A 557 -4.78 9.34 20.94
N ILE A 558 -4.30 8.49 20.03
CA ILE A 558 -3.34 8.95 19.03
C ILE A 558 -4.00 10.00 18.09
N ASN A 559 -5.33 9.94 17.85
CA ASN A 559 -6.09 10.98 17.13
C ASN A 559 -5.99 12.33 17.80
N GLN A 560 -6.08 12.33 19.12
CA GLN A 560 -5.95 13.56 19.89
C GLN A 560 -4.52 14.08 19.86
N ILE A 561 -3.52 13.20 19.93
CA ILE A 561 -2.10 13.59 19.92
C ILE A 561 -1.75 14.28 18.60
N ILE A 562 -2.19 13.68 17.51
CA ILE A 562 -1.80 14.10 16.17
C ILE A 562 -2.67 15.24 15.64
N GLY A 563 -3.96 15.26 16.00
CA GLY A 563 -4.88 16.34 15.66
C GLY A 563 -5.23 16.46 14.18
N GLN A 564 -5.84 17.59 13.78
CA GLN A 564 -6.17 17.86 12.38
C GLN A 564 -4.92 18.25 11.59
N GLN A 565 -4.66 17.53 10.49
CA GLN A 565 -3.40 17.59 9.70
C GLN A 565 -3.23 18.84 8.82
N THR A 566 -4.19 19.77 8.83
CA THR A 566 -4.14 21.01 8.05
C THR A 566 -3.24 22.10 8.65
N ASP A 567 -2.76 21.91 9.88
CA ASP A 567 -1.87 22.85 10.57
C ASP A 567 -0.39 22.66 10.16
N PRO A 568 0.33 23.70 9.71
CA PRO A 568 1.76 23.64 9.35
C PRO A 568 2.69 23.13 10.46
N SER A 569 2.25 23.18 11.73
CA SER A 569 2.98 22.63 12.88
C SER A 569 3.04 21.09 12.89
N ASN A 570 2.25 20.40 12.06
CA ASN A 570 2.26 18.94 11.91
C ASN A 570 3.37 18.41 10.98
N ASN A 571 4.23 19.29 10.44
CA ASN A 571 5.29 18.93 9.49
C ASN A 571 6.47 18.14 10.08
N ASP A 572 6.50 17.91 11.39
CA ASP A 572 7.61 17.23 12.10
C ASP A 572 7.34 15.76 12.47
N GLN A 573 6.29 15.17 11.86
CA GLN A 573 5.90 13.79 12.06
C GLN A 573 6.46 12.87 10.96
N THR A 574 6.83 11.65 11.34
CA THR A 574 7.19 10.59 10.41
C THR A 574 6.49 9.32 10.83
N THR A 575 5.76 8.71 9.92
CA THR A 575 5.07 7.45 10.20
C THR A 575 5.89 6.30 9.69
N ILE A 576 5.84 5.21 10.46
CA ILE A 576 6.51 3.97 10.16
C ILE A 576 5.50 2.83 10.14
N TYR A 577 5.53 2.03 9.09
CA TYR A 577 4.88 0.72 9.06
C TYR A 577 5.94 -0.35 9.21
N ASN A 578 5.82 -1.14 10.27
CA ASN A 578 6.62 -2.34 10.43
C ASN A 578 5.78 -3.54 10.01
N PHE A 579 6.24 -4.26 9.00
CA PHE A 579 5.60 -5.45 8.47
C PHE A 579 6.31 -6.67 9.06
N PHE A 580 5.55 -7.57 9.68
CA PHE A 580 6.05 -8.81 10.24
C PHE A 580 5.36 -9.99 9.54
N LEU A 581 6.13 -10.74 8.75
CA LEU A 581 5.67 -11.93 8.06
C LEU A 581 5.83 -13.14 8.97
N ILE A 582 4.74 -13.86 9.20
CA ILE A 582 4.69 -15.02 10.09
C ILE A 582 4.17 -16.20 9.29
N LYS A 583 4.97 -17.25 9.11
CA LYS A 583 4.58 -18.43 8.34
C LYS A 583 3.34 -19.08 8.95
N LYS A 584 2.31 -19.32 8.12
CA LYS A 584 1.16 -20.11 8.53
C LYS A 584 1.64 -21.53 8.81
N ILE A 585 1.42 -22.00 10.04
CA ILE A 585 1.60 -23.42 10.37
C ILE A 585 0.50 -24.16 9.61
N ARG A 586 0.86 -24.89 8.54
CA ARG A 586 -0.10 -25.81 7.90
C ARG A 586 -0.49 -26.82 8.97
N MET A 587 -1.72 -26.74 9.46
CA MET A 587 -2.35 -27.92 10.02
C MET A 587 -2.48 -28.90 8.86
N LEU A 588 -1.73 -30.00 8.94
CA LEU A 588 -1.97 -31.18 8.11
C LEU A 588 -3.43 -31.56 8.37
N ILE A 589 -4.30 -31.32 7.39
CA ILE A 589 -5.63 -31.92 7.28
C ILE A 589 -5.49 -33.03 6.26
#